data_AF-A0A6M0L7E1-F1
#
_entry.id   AF-A0A6M0L7E1-F1
#
_cell.length_a   1.000
_cell.length_b   1.000
_cell.length_c   1.000
_cell.angle_alpha   90.00
_cell.angle_beta   90.00
_cell.angle_gamma   90.00
#
_symmetry.space_group_name_H-M   'P 1'
#
loop_
_entity.id
_entity.type
_entity.pdbx_description
1 polymer ?
#
loop_
_entity_poly.entity_id
_entity_poly.type
_entity_poly.pdbx_seq_one_letter_code
_entity_poly.pdbx_strand_id
1 'polypeptide(L)'
;MDTLTETISETYIAKQHNVSVHTVRRIVDKVASTLKVNHNTQLPHHLCFDEFKSVKSSDSTMSFIYCDALTHQLIDVVHDRKSSTLLDYFARYDIQTRKAVKTIIIKRTHSIDAI
;
A
#
# COMPACT_ATOMS: atom_id res chain seq x y z
N MET A 1 -23.19 12.02 -7.67
CA MET A 1 -22.51 10.84 -8.21
C MET A 1 -21.04 10.98 -7.84
N ASP A 2 -20.62 10.28 -6.79
CA ASP A 2 -19.27 10.36 -6.24
C ASP A 2 -18.26 9.77 -7.23
N THR A 3 -17.66 10.65 -8.02
CA THR A 3 -16.71 10.33 -9.10
C THR A 3 -15.36 9.82 -8.58
N LEU A 4 -15.18 9.74 -7.26
CA LEU A 4 -13.93 9.37 -6.59
C LEU A 4 -13.69 7.86 -6.51
N THR A 5 -14.69 7.04 -6.83
CA THR A 5 -14.56 5.56 -6.88
C THR A 5 -14.34 5.03 -8.29
N GLU A 6 -14.41 5.88 -9.32
CA GLU A 6 -14.21 5.47 -10.71
C GLU A 6 -12.73 5.52 -11.08
N THR A 7 -12.28 4.52 -11.84
CA THR A 7 -10.92 4.50 -12.38
C THR A 7 -10.82 5.49 -13.53
N ILE A 8 -10.24 6.66 -13.27
CA ILE A 8 -10.08 7.73 -14.25
C ILE A 8 -8.61 7.85 -14.67
N SER A 9 -8.35 7.91 -15.98
CA SER A 9 -6.99 8.08 -16.51
C SER A 9 -6.46 9.52 -16.35
N GLU A 10 -5.15 9.68 -16.16
CA GLU A 10 -4.50 11.01 -16.13
C GLU A 10 -4.78 11.83 -17.40
N THR A 11 -4.82 11.16 -18.56
CA THR A 11 -5.17 11.78 -19.85
C THR A 11 -6.59 12.34 -19.86
N TYR A 12 -7.53 11.65 -19.22
CA TYR A 12 -8.90 12.14 -19.10
C TYR A 12 -8.96 13.39 -18.22
N ILE A 13 -8.34 13.35 -17.04
CA ILE A 13 -8.27 14.51 -16.12
C ILE A 13 -7.62 15.71 -16.83
N ALA A 14 -6.52 15.47 -17.55
CA ALA A 14 -5.82 16.51 -18.31
C ALA A 14 -6.72 17.19 -19.34
N LYS A 15 -7.50 16.40 -20.09
CA LYS A 15 -8.48 16.91 -21.07
C LYS A 15 -9.61 17.70 -20.41
N GLN A 16 -10.18 17.20 -19.30
CA GLN A 16 -11.28 17.87 -18.59
C GLN A 16 -10.88 19.23 -18.03
N HIS A 17 -9.63 19.36 -17.55
CA HIS A 17 -9.13 20.59 -16.93
C HIS A 17 -8.27 21.45 -17.86
N ASN A 18 -8.13 21.09 -19.13
CA ASN A 18 -7.30 21.78 -20.11
C ASN A 18 -5.85 22.03 -19.63
N VAL A 19 -5.26 21.02 -18.99
CA VAL A 19 -3.86 21.03 -18.51
C VAL A 19 -3.07 19.90 -19.15
N SER A 20 -1.74 19.96 -19.07
CA SER A 20 -0.90 18.85 -19.52
C SER A 20 -1.02 17.65 -18.56
N VAL A 21 -0.88 16.44 -19.10
CA VAL A 21 -0.79 15.20 -18.29
C VAL A 21 0.32 15.30 -17.23
N HIS A 22 1.44 15.94 -17.56
CA HIS A 22 2.52 16.21 -16.60
C HIS A 22 2.06 17.04 -15.39
N THR A 23 1.16 18.00 -15.60
CA THR A 23 0.60 18.82 -14.50
C THR A 23 -0.26 17.96 -13.58
N VAL A 24 -1.12 17.10 -14.15
CA VAL A 24 -1.92 16.13 -13.38
C VAL A 24 -1.00 15.22 -12.57
N ARG A 25 -0.01 14.60 -13.22
CA ARG A 25 0.94 13.69 -12.57
C ARG A 25 1.67 14.35 -11.41
N ARG A 26 2.17 15.59 -11.60
CA ARG A 26 2.83 16.35 -10.53
C ARG A 26 1.93 16.59 -9.32
N ILE A 27 0.64 16.86 -9.54
CA ILE A 27 -0.33 17.05 -8.46
C ILE A 27 -0.58 15.71 -7.74
N VAL A 28 -0.79 14.64 -8.50
CA VAL A 28 -0.96 13.28 -7.96
C VAL A 28 0.25 12.88 -7.11
N ASP A 29 1.47 13.05 -7.63
CA ASP A 29 2.70 12.75 -6.90
C ASP A 29 2.85 13.60 -5.64
N LYS A 30 2.47 14.88 -5.71
CA LYS A 30 2.48 15.78 -4.53
C LYS A 30 1.52 15.26 -3.45
N VAL A 31 0.31 14.86 -3.81
CA VAL A 31 -0.67 14.30 -2.85
C VAL A 31 -0.22 12.93 -2.35
N ALA A 32 0.28 12.06 -3.23
CA ALA A 32 0.82 10.76 -2.83
C ALA A 32 1.98 10.91 -1.83
N SER A 33 2.81 11.95 -1.97
CA SER A 33 3.89 12.22 -1.03
C SER A 33 3.39 12.59 0.38
N THR A 34 2.19 13.14 0.53
CA THR A 34 1.58 13.44 1.84
C THR A 34 0.95 12.22 2.49
N LEU A 35 0.70 11.15 1.73
CA LEU A 35 0.12 9.89 2.21
C LEU A 35 1.17 8.89 2.71
N LYS A 36 2.46 9.26 2.71
CA LYS A 36 3.53 8.40 3.20
C LYS A 36 3.32 8.06 4.67
N VAL A 37 3.51 6.78 5.00
CA VAL A 37 3.38 6.30 6.36
C VAL A 37 4.42 6.94 7.27
N ASN A 38 3.95 7.48 8.38
CA ASN A 38 4.80 8.00 9.42
C ASN A 38 5.16 6.87 10.39
N HIS A 39 6.40 6.38 10.32
CA HIS A 39 6.88 5.29 11.19
C HIS A 39 7.02 5.69 12.68
N ASN A 40 6.74 6.95 13.03
CA ASN A 40 6.66 7.42 14.42
C ASN A 40 5.25 7.27 15.01
N THR A 41 4.27 6.77 14.23
CA THR A 41 2.90 6.50 14.74
C THR A 41 2.76 5.06 15.21
N GLN A 42 1.84 4.85 16.15
CA GLN A 42 1.54 3.54 16.70
C GLN A 42 0.91 2.60 15.66
N LEU A 43 1.33 1.33 15.67
CA LEU A 43 0.74 0.25 14.91
C LEU A 43 -0.53 -0.26 15.61
N PRO A 44 -1.57 -0.64 14.86
CA PRO A 44 -2.73 -1.33 15.42
C PRO A 44 -2.35 -2.62 16.15
N HIS A 45 -3.13 -2.96 17.17
CA HIS A 45 -2.93 -4.21 17.94
C HIS A 45 -3.18 -5.46 17.10
N HIS A 46 -4.03 -5.38 16.07
CA HIS A 46 -4.35 -6.49 15.19
C HIS A 46 -4.06 -6.05 13.76
N LEU A 47 -3.11 -6.72 13.13
CA LEU A 47 -2.69 -6.43 11.76
C LEU A 47 -3.18 -7.53 10.82
N CYS A 48 -3.59 -7.14 9.62
CA CYS A 48 -3.89 -8.04 8.52
C CYS A 48 -2.94 -7.78 7.37
N PHE A 49 -2.27 -8.82 6.92
CA PHE A 49 -1.19 -8.82 5.95
C PHE A 49 -1.66 -9.58 4.71
N ASP A 50 -1.43 -9.05 3.52
CA ASP A 50 -1.77 -9.71 2.24
C ASP A 50 -0.66 -9.50 1.18
N GLU A 51 -0.61 -10.38 0.20
CA GLU A 51 0.32 -10.35 -0.93
C GLU A 51 -0.43 -10.15 -2.24
N PHE A 52 0.03 -9.20 -3.06
CA PHE A 52 -0.56 -8.91 -4.36
C PHE A 52 0.50 -8.70 -5.46
N LYS A 53 0.13 -8.99 -6.72
CA LYS A 53 0.99 -8.71 -7.87
C LYS A 53 0.93 -7.21 -8.19
N SER A 54 2.09 -6.53 -8.20
CA SER A 54 2.17 -5.12 -8.58
C SER A 54 2.35 -4.98 -10.10
N VAL A 55 1.87 -3.87 -10.66
CA VAL A 55 1.82 -3.61 -12.11
C VAL A 55 3.13 -3.07 -12.71
N LYS A 56 4.24 -3.03 -11.95
CA LYS A 56 5.52 -2.57 -12.51
C LYS A 56 6.05 -3.60 -13.49
N SER A 57 6.30 -3.14 -14.71
CA SER A 57 6.70 -3.84 -15.93
C SER A 57 8.07 -4.54 -15.82
N SER A 58 8.18 -5.51 -14.93
CA SER A 58 9.27 -6.48 -14.86
C SER A 58 8.76 -7.73 -14.12
N ASP A 59 8.76 -8.85 -14.84
CA ASP A 59 8.29 -10.23 -14.63
C ASP A 59 7.85 -10.80 -13.26
N SER A 60 8.01 -10.18 -12.09
CA SER A 60 7.64 -10.86 -10.83
C SER A 60 7.66 -10.01 -9.55
N THR A 61 7.38 -8.71 -9.59
CA THR A 61 7.43 -7.91 -8.34
C THR A 61 6.12 -8.04 -7.55
N MET A 62 6.02 -9.08 -6.72
CA MET A 62 4.98 -9.18 -5.70
C MET A 62 5.21 -8.11 -4.64
N SER A 63 4.16 -7.38 -4.30
CA SER A 63 4.15 -6.40 -3.22
C SER A 63 3.35 -6.94 -2.04
N PHE A 64 3.71 -6.44 -0.88
CA PHE A 64 3.09 -6.75 0.40
C PHE A 64 2.23 -5.56 0.83
N ILE A 65 1.04 -5.82 1.34
CA ILE A 65 0.15 -4.79 1.87
C ILE A 65 -0.25 -5.16 3.29
N TYR A 66 -0.37 -4.18 4.16
CA TYR A 66 -0.90 -4.41 5.49
C TYR A 66 -1.83 -3.31 5.97
N CYS A 67 -2.83 -3.72 6.75
CA CYS A 67 -3.88 -2.88 7.28
C CYS A 67 -4.21 -3.24 8.73
N ASP A 68 -5.01 -2.38 9.37
CA ASP A 68 -5.67 -2.72 10.63
C ASP A 68 -6.68 -3.84 10.39
N ALA A 69 -6.59 -4.94 11.14
CA ALA A 69 -7.45 -6.09 10.99
C ALA A 69 -8.91 -5.84 11.41
N LEU A 70 -9.17 -4.82 12.24
CA LEU A 70 -10.52 -4.49 12.73
C LEU A 70 -11.21 -3.46 11.84
N THR A 71 -10.51 -2.37 11.52
CA THR A 71 -11.08 -1.28 10.72
C THR A 71 -10.91 -1.48 9.22
N HIS A 72 -10.06 -2.44 8.82
CA HIS A 72 -9.61 -2.63 7.44
C HIS A 72 -8.93 -1.39 6.83
N GLN A 73 -8.51 -0.43 7.67
CA GLN A 73 -7.83 0.77 7.20
C GLN A 73 -6.42 0.40 6.71
N LEU A 74 -6.16 0.68 5.44
CA LEU A 74 -4.85 0.49 4.82
C LEU A 74 -3.79 1.33 5.55
N ILE A 75 -2.68 0.68 5.92
CA ILE A 75 -1.53 1.34 6.53
C ILE A 75 -0.47 1.59 5.46
N ASP A 76 0.13 0.54 4.88
CA ASP A 76 1.16 0.71 3.85
C ASP A 76 1.23 -0.45 2.84
N VAL A 77 1.99 -0.19 1.76
CA VAL A 77 2.41 -1.14 0.74
C VAL A 77 3.94 -1.22 0.68
N VAL A 78 4.50 -2.39 1.01
CA VAL A 78 5.92 -2.69 0.85
C VAL A 78 6.16 -3.36 -0.50
N HIS A 79 7.03 -2.79 -1.32
CA HIS A 79 7.21 -3.20 -2.72
C HIS A 79 8.12 -4.44 -2.90
N ASP A 80 8.37 -5.18 -1.82
CA ASP A 80 9.16 -6.41 -1.80
C ASP A 80 8.63 -7.33 -0.70
N ARG A 81 8.63 -8.63 -0.98
CA ARG A 81 8.16 -9.69 -0.07
C ARG A 81 9.30 -10.41 0.64
N LYS A 82 10.57 -10.12 0.31
CA LYS A 82 11.71 -10.75 0.97
C LYS A 82 11.67 -10.47 2.47
N SER A 83 11.89 -11.52 3.27
CA SER A 83 11.90 -11.43 4.74
C SER A 83 12.89 -10.38 5.25
N SER A 84 14.07 -10.27 4.64
CA SER A 84 15.05 -9.22 4.96
C SER A 84 14.46 -7.82 4.79
N THR A 85 13.79 -7.57 3.66
CA THR A 85 13.22 -6.25 3.34
C THR A 85 12.06 -5.92 4.28
N LEU A 86 11.23 -6.90 4.65
CA LEU A 86 10.17 -6.71 5.63
C LEU A 86 10.72 -6.46 7.04
N LEU A 87 11.78 -7.16 7.45
CA LEU A 87 12.42 -6.95 8.74
C LEU A 87 13.00 -5.53 8.83
N ASP A 88 13.75 -5.11 7.81
CA ASP A 88 14.32 -3.75 7.72
C ASP A 88 13.22 -2.69 7.69
N TYR A 89 12.10 -2.99 7.03
CA TYR A 89 10.94 -2.12 6.97
C TYR A 89 10.33 -1.91 8.37
N PHE A 90 10.01 -2.99 9.09
CA PHE A 90 9.39 -2.90 10.41
C PHE A 90 10.36 -2.43 11.49
N ALA A 91 11.68 -2.62 11.31
CA ALA A 91 12.70 -2.10 12.21
C ALA A 91 12.69 -0.57 12.33
N ARG A 92 12.07 0.15 11.39
CA ARG A 92 11.86 1.61 11.47
C ARG A 92 10.85 2.03 12.52
N TYR A 93 9.95 1.14 12.94
CA TYR A 93 9.09 1.39 14.08
C TYR A 93 9.85 1.16 15.38
N ASP A 94 9.60 2.01 16.37
CA ASP A 94 10.17 1.86 17.70
C ASP A 94 9.74 0.52 18.31
N ILE A 95 10.53 0.05 19.29
CA ILE A 95 10.32 -1.26 19.87
C ILE A 95 9.00 -1.37 20.64
N GLN A 96 8.50 -0.28 21.22
CA GLN A 96 7.24 -0.30 21.97
C GLN A 96 6.06 -0.44 21.03
N THR A 97 6.07 0.31 19.91
CA THR A 97 5.07 0.15 18.86
C THR A 97 5.03 -1.27 18.31
N ARG A 98 6.19 -1.88 18.03
CA ARG A 98 6.24 -3.27 17.57
C ARG A 98 5.70 -4.27 18.58
N LYS A 99 5.97 -4.07 19.88
CA LYS A 99 5.47 -4.92 20.96
C LYS A 99 3.99 -4.76 21.25
N ALA A 100 3.40 -3.63 20.88
CA ALA A 100 1.96 -3.38 21.05
C ALA A 100 1.10 -4.23 20.10
N VAL A 101 1.67 -4.71 18.99
CA VAL A 101 0.99 -5.64 18.07
C VAL A 101 0.76 -6.97 18.78
N LYS A 102 -0.50 -7.37 18.90
CA LYS A 102 -0.95 -8.61 19.56
C LYS A 102 -1.18 -9.75 18.59
N THR A 103 -1.68 -9.45 17.39
CA THR A 103 -2.03 -10.46 16.41
C THR A 103 -1.67 -10.01 15.01
N ILE A 104 -1.13 -10.93 14.21
CA ILE A 104 -0.89 -10.74 12.78
C ILE A 104 -1.63 -11.86 12.05
N ILE A 105 -2.55 -11.49 11.18
CA ILE A 105 -3.23 -12.39 10.25
C ILE A 105 -2.49 -12.26 8.93
N ILE A 106 -2.03 -13.37 8.36
CA ILE A 106 -1.35 -13.38 7.06
C ILE A 106 -2.21 -14.14 6.08
N LYS A 107 -2.68 -13.45 5.05
CA LYS A 107 -3.31 -14.05 3.89
C LYS A 107 -2.24 -14.24 2.82
N ARG A 108 -1.93 -15.50 2.54
CA ARG A 108 -1.09 -15.84 1.38
C ARG A 108 -2.03 -16.21 0.25
N THR A 109 -2.01 -15.42 -0.81
CA THR A 109 -2.67 -15.80 -2.05
C THR A 109 -1.86 -16.93 -2.69
N HIS A 110 -2.12 -18.17 -2.27
CA HIS A 110 -1.84 -19.32 -3.11
C HIS A 110 -2.90 -19.34 -4.20
N SER A 111 -2.48 -19.21 -5.47
CA SER A 111 -3.29 -19.71 -6.57
C SER A 111 -3.72 -21.12 -6.22
N ILE A 112 -5.03 -21.33 -6.14
CA ILE A 112 -5.61 -22.65 -6.06
C ILE A 112 -5.44 -23.21 -7.47
N ASP A 113 -4.28 -23.84 -7.74
CA ASP A 113 -4.24 -24.83 -8.81
C ASP A 113 -5.01 -26.03 -8.29
N ALA A 114 -5.96 -26.46 -9.13
CA ALA A 114 -6.91 -27.54 -8.91
C ALA A 114 -6.40 -28.69 -8.03
N ILE A 115 -7.21 -29.07 -7.05
CA ILE A 115 -7.39 -30.47 -6.66
C ILE A 115 -8.86 -30.79 -6.90
#